data_AF-A0AB33XTH5-F1
#
_entry.id   AF-A0AB33XTH5-F1
#
_cell.length_a   1.000
_cell.length_b   1.000
_cell.length_c   1.000
_cell.angle_alpha   90.00
_cell.angle_beta   90.00
_cell.angle_gamma   90.00
#
_symmetry.space_group_name_H-M   'P 1'
#
loop_
_entity.id
_entity.type
_entity.pdbx_description
1 polymer ?
#
loop_
_entity_poly.entity_id
_entity_poly.type
_entity_poly.pdbx_seq_one_letter_code
_entity_poly.pdbx_strand_id
1 'polypeptide(L)'
;MDQSGKVLTSTAGYTEVSRSSKSEDTKDNAGNITTTVTTTIIWKKNETPTHTTVNKTVNVDQSGKILTSTAGYTEVSRSSKSEDTKDNAGNITTTVTTTIVWKKNEVTTPAIVNKTVNVDEAGNVLTSVDNYSLVNSSKTSKEDPSSSITTFTTTNVWKKNTDPNETIINKFVNVDDQGHELTSTDGYVYIGGGSATSWLTTSDGHKTTTMTYTSTYHKPQAKTITKEVDVDEGGNTLTDKTGYVKISSTPITTVSKDPNTWDTTTTITTKNVWRNVEAAGTIIGAIKSINDATTKLIETQILTNDRKVSIEQAAQYTDKALTMAVIKKFNVLINAEQKTTGHVQTSLTSDPKAYEMEAPRAVEVMFKFSHTRPANAPASGTEAVTYQKGEPYMSRNTENISISSLWKKDVDGSADKLSTLIAEAMFKQYIVDERPENNNGKTGGHYQNIINSGYKNIVIGVYVVDRGLYYAASTAVATGNDGTFN
;
A
#
# COMPACT_ATOMS: atom_id res chain seq x y z
N MET A 1 -9.66 3.90 -44.47
CA MET A 1 -8.23 4.32 -44.48
C MET A 1 -7.88 4.93 -43.14
N ASP A 2 -6.60 4.99 -42.77
CA ASP A 2 -6.20 5.73 -41.56
C ASP A 2 -6.11 7.25 -41.79
N GLN A 3 -5.92 8.02 -40.72
CA GLN A 3 -5.78 9.48 -40.77
C GLN A 3 -4.58 9.97 -41.63
N SER A 4 -3.62 9.10 -41.94
CA SER A 4 -2.49 9.41 -42.84
C SER A 4 -2.78 9.07 -44.31
N GLY A 5 -3.98 8.57 -44.61
CA GLY A 5 -4.41 8.22 -45.95
C GLY A 5 -4.07 6.79 -46.39
N LYS A 6 -3.55 5.95 -45.49
CA LYS A 6 -3.22 4.56 -45.81
C LYS A 6 -4.46 3.66 -45.80
N VAL A 7 -4.65 2.85 -46.84
CA VAL A 7 -5.71 1.83 -46.85
C VAL A 7 -5.37 0.74 -45.84
N LEU A 8 -6.31 0.46 -44.94
CA LEU A 8 -6.15 -0.52 -43.87
C LEU A 8 -6.72 -1.87 -44.32
N THR A 9 -5.96 -2.94 -44.13
CA THR A 9 -6.41 -4.33 -44.35
C THR A 9 -7.12 -4.92 -43.12
N SER A 10 -7.01 -4.26 -41.96
CA SER A 10 -7.70 -4.59 -40.71
C SER A 10 -7.93 -3.32 -39.89
N THR A 11 -9.03 -3.26 -39.14
CA THR A 11 -9.38 -2.14 -38.24
C THR A 11 -9.08 -2.46 -36.77
N ALA A 12 -8.49 -3.62 -36.48
CA ALA A 12 -8.05 -3.98 -35.13
C ALA A 12 -6.98 -2.98 -34.62
N GLY A 13 -7.20 -2.42 -33.44
CA GLY A 13 -6.32 -1.39 -32.87
C GLY A 13 -6.52 0.02 -33.42
N TYR A 14 -7.65 0.29 -34.08
CA TYR A 14 -8.02 1.62 -34.57
C TYR A 14 -9.42 2.02 -34.07
N THR A 15 -9.66 3.32 -33.91
CA THR A 15 -10.96 3.91 -33.57
C THR A 15 -11.52 4.67 -34.78
N GLU A 16 -12.81 4.52 -35.07
CA GLU A 16 -13.48 5.26 -36.15
C GLU A 16 -13.53 6.76 -35.80
N VAL A 17 -13.00 7.60 -36.69
CA VAL A 17 -12.95 9.06 -36.52
C VAL A 17 -14.08 9.73 -37.26
N SER A 18 -14.33 9.30 -38.49
CA SER A 18 -15.39 9.85 -39.32
C SER A 18 -15.81 8.85 -40.40
N ARG A 19 -17.06 9.00 -40.81
CA ARG A 19 -17.69 8.22 -41.87
C ARG A 19 -18.41 9.16 -42.81
N SER A 20 -18.15 9.01 -44.10
CA SER A 20 -18.83 9.75 -45.16
C SER A 20 -19.23 8.80 -46.27
N SER A 21 -20.39 9.03 -46.87
CA SER A 21 -20.86 8.26 -48.02
C SER A 21 -21.12 9.20 -49.19
N LYS A 22 -20.77 8.76 -50.40
CA LYS A 22 -21.10 9.45 -51.65
C LYS A 22 -21.81 8.45 -52.56
N SER A 23 -22.91 8.87 -53.16
CA SER A 23 -23.64 8.10 -54.16
C SER A 23 -23.46 8.72 -55.55
N GLU A 24 -23.30 7.87 -56.55
CA GLU A 24 -23.30 8.25 -57.96
C GLU A 24 -24.23 7.34 -58.75
N ASP A 25 -25.12 7.96 -59.53
CA ASP A 25 -26.06 7.26 -60.38
C ASP A 25 -25.49 7.14 -61.79
N THR A 26 -25.58 5.95 -62.36
CA THR A 26 -25.29 5.71 -63.77
C THR A 26 -26.52 5.13 -64.44
N LYS A 27 -26.82 5.62 -65.65
CA LYS A 27 -28.01 5.21 -66.41
C LYS A 27 -27.57 4.42 -67.63
N ASP A 28 -28.11 3.22 -67.81
CA ASP A 28 -27.81 2.39 -68.99
C ASP A 28 -28.60 2.84 -70.23
N ASN A 29 -28.27 2.26 -71.38
CA ASN A 29 -28.92 2.56 -72.66
C ASN A 29 -30.40 2.12 -72.72
N ALA A 30 -30.85 1.28 -71.79
CA ALA A 30 -32.25 0.87 -71.65
C ALA A 30 -33.04 1.78 -70.68
N GLY A 31 -32.36 2.72 -70.02
CA GLY A 31 -32.94 3.69 -69.12
C GLY A 31 -32.97 3.28 -67.64
N ASN A 32 -32.35 2.16 -67.27
CA ASN A 32 -32.25 1.73 -65.87
C ASN A 32 -31.19 2.55 -65.13
N ILE A 33 -31.48 2.94 -63.90
CA ILE A 33 -30.54 3.68 -63.04
C ILE A 33 -29.90 2.71 -62.05
N THR A 34 -28.57 2.66 -62.04
CA THR A 34 -27.76 1.98 -61.03
C THR A 34 -27.08 3.01 -60.14
N THR A 35 -27.48 3.06 -58.86
CA THR A 35 -26.86 3.90 -57.84
C THR A 35 -25.71 3.15 -57.17
N THR A 36 -24.49 3.67 -57.30
CA THR A 36 -23.32 3.15 -56.57
C THR A 36 -23.07 4.02 -55.36
N VAL A 37 -23.11 3.43 -54.16
CA VAL A 37 -22.78 4.12 -52.89
C VAL A 37 -21.38 3.72 -52.45
N THR A 38 -20.48 4.70 -52.36
CA THR A 38 -19.13 4.54 -51.81
C THR A 38 -19.08 5.10 -50.39
N THR A 39 -18.74 4.27 -49.42
CA THR A 39 -18.55 4.68 -48.02
C THR A 39 -17.07 4.73 -47.67
N THR A 40 -16.60 5.90 -47.27
CA THR A 40 -15.25 6.12 -46.76
C THR A 40 -15.28 6.24 -45.24
N ILE A 41 -14.51 5.41 -44.55
CA ILE A 41 -14.32 5.45 -43.11
C ILE A 41 -12.87 5.81 -42.80
N ILE A 42 -12.69 6.86 -41.99
CA ILE A 42 -11.38 7.31 -41.49
C ILE A 42 -11.15 6.73 -40.10
N TRP A 43 -10.02 6.07 -39.93
CA TRP A 43 -9.64 5.38 -38.69
C TRP A 43 -8.41 6.05 -38.05
N LYS A 44 -8.41 6.23 -36.73
CA LYS A 44 -7.25 6.67 -35.95
C LYS A 44 -6.60 5.46 -35.30
N LYS A 45 -5.29 5.31 -35.44
CA LYS A 45 -4.56 4.24 -34.75
C LYS A 45 -4.61 4.50 -33.25
N ASN A 46 -4.95 3.48 -32.48
CA ASN A 46 -4.88 3.55 -31.02
C ASN A 46 -3.39 3.52 -30.67
N GLU A 47 -2.86 4.67 -30.26
CA GLU A 47 -1.53 4.74 -29.67
C GLU A 47 -1.61 4.16 -28.27
N THR A 48 -0.78 3.15 -28.00
CA THR A 48 -0.53 2.69 -26.63
C THR A 48 0.18 3.82 -25.90
N PRO A 49 -0.42 4.41 -24.86
CA PRO A 49 0.24 5.43 -24.06
C PRO A 49 1.57 4.88 -23.54
N THR A 50 2.62 5.69 -23.64
CA THR A 50 3.90 5.36 -23.03
C THR A 50 3.93 5.88 -21.59
N HIS A 51 4.51 5.08 -20.69
CA HIS A 51 4.74 5.47 -19.30
C HIS A 51 6.24 5.71 -19.08
N THR A 52 6.58 6.86 -18.53
CA THR A 52 7.97 7.17 -18.15
C THR A 52 8.02 7.62 -16.70
N THR A 53 9.08 7.21 -16.00
CA THR A 53 9.29 7.57 -14.59
C THR A 53 10.51 8.46 -14.47
N VAL A 54 10.34 9.58 -13.78
CA VAL A 54 11.42 10.53 -13.48
C VAL A 54 11.62 10.59 -11.97
N ASN A 55 12.83 10.24 -11.52
CA ASN A 55 13.17 10.25 -10.09
C ASN A 55 13.97 11.52 -9.74
N LYS A 56 13.56 12.21 -8.68
CA LYS A 56 14.27 13.34 -8.08
C LYS A 56 14.54 13.08 -6.60
N THR A 57 15.73 13.40 -6.13
CA THR A 57 16.09 13.28 -4.70
C THR A 57 16.54 14.62 -4.15
N VAL A 58 16.03 14.97 -2.97
CA VAL A 58 16.35 16.19 -2.22
C VAL A 58 16.82 15.76 -0.83
N ASN A 59 18.07 16.09 -0.47
CA ASN A 59 18.59 15.87 0.87
C ASN A 59 18.43 17.14 1.69
N VAL A 60 17.87 17.06 2.89
CA VAL A 60 17.73 18.18 3.83
C VAL A 60 18.20 17.76 5.22
N ASP A 61 18.66 18.68 6.06
CA ASP A 61 18.85 18.41 7.49
C ASP A 61 17.54 18.55 8.28
N GLN A 62 17.55 18.24 9.58
CA GLN A 62 16.39 18.36 10.47
C GLN A 62 15.81 19.78 10.59
N SER A 63 16.55 20.82 10.16
CA SER A 63 16.06 22.21 10.12
C SER A 63 15.43 22.56 8.76
N GLY A 64 15.44 21.63 7.80
CA GLY A 64 14.92 21.82 6.45
C GLY A 64 15.92 22.40 5.45
N LYS A 65 17.19 22.57 5.83
CA LYS A 65 18.23 23.09 4.95
C LYS A 65 18.69 22.01 3.97
N ILE A 66 18.74 22.34 2.67
CA ILE A 66 19.23 21.43 1.62
C ILE A 66 20.72 21.11 1.84
N LEU A 67 21.04 19.82 1.79
CA LEU A 67 22.38 19.28 1.91
C LEU A 67 22.93 18.87 0.55
N THR A 68 24.15 19.32 0.25
CA THR A 68 24.92 18.90 -0.94
C THR A 68 25.77 17.65 -0.68
N SER A 69 25.96 17.28 0.58
CA SER A 69 26.65 16.07 1.04
C SER A 69 26.03 15.56 2.34
N THR A 70 26.02 14.24 2.52
CA THR A 70 25.43 13.55 3.68
C THR A 70 26.49 12.95 4.62
N ALA A 71 27.78 13.21 4.35
CA ALA A 71 28.87 12.77 5.21
C ALA A 71 28.75 13.41 6.60
N GLY A 72 28.82 12.58 7.65
CA GLY A 72 28.67 13.02 9.05
C GLY A 72 27.22 13.21 9.51
N TYR A 73 26.24 12.74 8.73
CA TYR A 73 24.84 12.71 9.11
C TYR A 73 24.29 11.28 9.11
N THR A 74 23.28 11.03 9.93
CA THR A 74 22.44 9.83 9.91
C THR A 74 21.08 10.18 9.33
N GLU A 75 20.59 9.35 8.41
CA GLU A 75 19.24 9.51 7.85
C GLU A 75 18.20 9.37 8.98
N VAL A 76 17.36 10.39 9.14
CA VAL A 76 16.29 10.45 10.16
C VAL A 76 15.00 9.98 9.55
N SER A 77 14.68 10.48 8.37
CA SER A 77 13.50 10.11 7.65
C SER A 77 13.70 10.25 6.16
N ARG A 78 12.92 9.50 5.40
CA ARG A 78 12.81 9.61 3.97
C ARG A 78 11.34 9.57 3.65
N SER A 79 10.92 10.43 2.76
CA SER A 79 9.57 10.42 2.22
C SER A 79 9.67 10.52 0.71
N SER A 80 8.68 9.98 0.01
CA SER A 80 8.57 10.19 -1.42
C SER A 80 7.13 10.51 -1.74
N LYS A 81 6.94 11.44 -2.69
CA LYS A 81 5.64 11.75 -3.26
C LYS A 81 5.74 11.63 -4.76
N SER A 82 4.78 10.92 -5.35
CA SER A 82 4.63 10.83 -6.79
C SER A 82 3.52 11.74 -7.27
N GLU A 83 3.70 12.32 -8.45
CA GLU A 83 2.65 13.03 -9.16
C GLU A 83 2.69 12.62 -10.63
N ASP A 84 1.51 12.29 -11.16
CA ASP A 84 1.34 11.87 -12.53
C ASP A 84 0.93 13.07 -13.37
N THR A 85 1.65 13.31 -14.46
CA THR A 85 1.25 14.24 -15.50
C THR A 85 0.89 13.45 -16.76
N LYS A 86 -0.24 13.82 -17.36
CA LYS A 86 -0.73 13.20 -18.60
C LYS A 86 -0.66 14.22 -19.73
N ASP A 87 -0.05 13.83 -20.84
CA ASP A 87 -0.01 14.67 -22.04
C ASP A 87 -1.25 14.48 -22.93
N ASN A 88 -1.37 15.28 -23.99
CA ASN A 88 -2.49 15.23 -24.93
C ASN A 88 -2.56 13.93 -25.76
N ALA A 89 -1.46 13.17 -25.84
CA ALA A 89 -1.42 11.85 -26.47
C ALA A 89 -1.79 10.72 -25.49
N GLY A 90 -1.95 11.06 -24.20
CA GLY A 90 -2.29 10.14 -23.14
C GLY A 90 -1.10 9.50 -22.45
N ASN A 91 0.14 9.84 -22.83
CA ASN A 91 1.35 9.37 -22.16
C ASN A 91 1.37 9.87 -20.73
N ILE A 92 1.82 9.02 -19.82
CA ILE A 92 1.87 9.33 -18.39
C ILE A 92 3.34 9.47 -17.99
N THR A 93 3.69 10.61 -17.40
CA THR A 93 4.97 10.80 -16.73
C THR A 93 4.74 10.82 -15.22
N THR A 94 5.28 9.82 -14.51
CA THR A 94 5.27 9.82 -13.05
C THR A 94 6.55 10.49 -12.55
N THR A 95 6.42 11.64 -11.90
CA THR A 95 7.55 12.28 -11.21
C THR A 95 7.55 11.84 -9.75
N VAL A 96 8.57 11.08 -9.35
CA VAL A 96 8.78 10.67 -7.96
C VAL A 96 9.80 11.62 -7.33
N THR A 97 9.36 12.41 -6.36
CA THR A 97 10.24 13.28 -5.56
C THR A 97 10.48 12.65 -4.21
N THR A 98 11.72 12.27 -3.94
CA THR A 98 12.20 11.73 -2.66
C THR A 98 12.86 12.84 -1.84
N THR A 99 12.34 13.09 -0.64
CA THR A 99 12.97 13.97 0.34
C THR A 99 13.59 13.13 1.44
N ILE A 100 14.88 13.34 1.73
CA ILE A 100 15.61 12.64 2.80
C ILE A 100 16.01 13.67 3.84
N VAL A 101 15.56 13.49 5.09
CA VAL A 101 15.90 14.30 6.25
C VAL A 101 17.06 13.64 6.99
N TRP A 102 18.09 14.43 7.30
CA TRP A 102 19.35 13.98 7.90
C TRP A 102 19.58 14.66 9.25
N LYS A 103 19.99 13.88 10.26
CA LYS A 103 20.45 14.37 11.57
C LYS A 103 21.96 14.35 11.59
N LYS A 104 22.57 15.45 11.99
CA LYS A 104 24.03 15.50 12.15
C LYS A 104 24.43 14.56 13.27
N ASN A 105 25.45 13.73 13.03
CA ASN A 105 25.98 12.83 14.04
C ASN A 105 26.68 13.68 15.09
N GLU A 106 26.07 13.79 16.28
CA GLU A 106 26.77 14.29 17.44
C GLU A 106 27.68 13.16 17.94
N VAL A 107 28.97 13.44 18.00
CA VAL A 107 29.93 12.57 18.68
C VAL A 107 29.75 12.80 20.17
N THR A 108 28.69 12.26 20.74
CA THR A 108 28.51 12.16 22.18
C THR A 108 28.52 10.69 22.54
N THR A 109 29.71 10.10 22.59
CA THR A 109 29.91 8.97 23.49
C THR A 109 29.53 9.46 24.88
N PRO A 110 28.51 8.88 25.55
CA PRO A 110 28.24 9.23 26.94
C PRO A 110 29.55 9.03 27.72
N ALA A 111 29.99 10.08 28.42
CA ALA A 111 31.21 9.99 29.20
C ALA A 111 30.92 9.09 30.41
N ILE A 112 31.42 7.86 30.37
CA ILE A 112 31.25 6.88 31.44
C ILE A 112 32.44 7.01 32.39
N VAL A 113 32.15 7.16 33.69
CA VAL A 113 33.15 7.20 34.75
C VAL A 113 32.85 6.12 35.76
N ASN A 114 33.88 5.40 36.21
CA ASN A 114 33.76 4.39 37.25
C ASN A 114 34.45 4.87 38.53
N LYS A 115 33.77 4.71 39.67
CA LYS A 115 34.29 5.06 40.99
C LYS A 115 34.18 3.85 41.92
N THR A 116 35.24 3.58 42.66
CA THR A 116 35.25 2.55 43.70
C THR A 116 35.35 3.18 45.07
N VAL A 117 34.53 2.71 46.00
CA VAL A 117 34.55 3.12 47.41
C VAL A 117 34.71 1.86 48.26
N ASN A 118 35.74 1.82 49.09
CA ASN A 118 35.98 0.72 50.02
C ASN A 118 35.59 1.18 51.42
N VAL A 119 34.75 0.41 52.10
CA VAL A 119 34.33 0.67 53.48
C VAL A 119 34.50 -0.57 54.35
N ASP A 120 34.67 -0.40 55.65
CA ASP A 120 34.55 -1.51 56.60
C ASP A 120 33.09 -1.90 56.88
N GLU A 121 32.88 -2.94 57.70
CA GLU A 121 31.54 -3.39 58.11
C GLU A 121 30.73 -2.33 58.87
N ALA A 122 31.37 -1.28 59.39
CA ALA A 122 30.71 -0.14 60.06
C ALA A 122 30.45 1.05 59.12
N GLY A 123 30.89 0.97 57.86
CA GLY A 123 30.73 2.02 56.84
C GLY A 123 31.85 3.06 56.82
N ASN A 124 32.94 2.87 57.56
CA ASN A 124 34.08 3.79 57.52
C ASN A 124 34.88 3.59 56.23
N VAL A 125 35.23 4.69 55.55
CA VAL A 125 36.04 4.64 54.33
C VAL A 125 37.45 4.15 54.63
N LEU A 126 37.89 3.15 53.87
CA LEU A 126 39.21 2.54 53.97
C LEU A 126 40.15 3.14 52.91
N THR A 127 41.35 3.55 53.35
CA THR A 127 42.43 4.01 52.46
C THR A 127 43.32 2.87 51.99
N SER A 128 43.36 1.77 52.74
CA SER A 128 43.93 0.48 52.34
C SER A 128 43.00 -0.64 52.77
N VAL A 129 42.97 -1.70 51.98
CA VAL A 129 42.17 -2.90 52.23
C VAL A 129 43.07 -4.10 52.59
N ASP A 130 44.38 -3.91 52.74
CA ASP A 130 45.27 -4.98 53.17
C ASP A 130 44.91 -5.42 54.60
N ASN A 131 44.99 -6.72 54.86
CA ASN A 131 44.46 -7.39 56.04
C ASN A 131 42.94 -7.27 56.17
N TYR A 132 42.20 -7.12 55.07
CA TYR A 132 40.75 -7.26 55.04
C TYR A 132 40.31 -8.31 54.00
N SER A 133 39.19 -8.97 54.30
CA SER A 133 38.47 -9.87 53.38
C SER A 133 37.23 -9.18 52.84
N LEU A 134 36.97 -9.29 51.53
CA LEU A 134 35.77 -8.73 50.90
C LEU A 134 34.52 -9.49 51.39
N VAL A 135 33.55 -8.77 51.93
CA VAL A 135 32.27 -9.33 52.42
C VAL A 135 31.16 -9.13 51.40
N ASN A 136 31.08 -7.94 50.80
CA ASN A 136 30.01 -7.59 49.88
C ASN A 136 30.48 -6.57 48.86
N SER A 137 29.87 -6.57 47.67
CA SER A 137 30.07 -5.57 46.64
C SER A 137 28.73 -5.19 46.03
N SER A 138 28.47 -3.89 45.92
CA SER A 138 27.24 -3.35 45.35
C SER A 138 27.55 -2.27 44.33
N LYS A 139 26.70 -2.15 43.32
CA LYS A 139 26.86 -1.19 42.22
C LYS A 139 25.63 -0.31 42.10
N THR A 140 25.85 0.98 41.96
CA THR A 140 24.81 1.97 41.64
C THR A 140 25.26 2.83 40.46
N SER A 141 24.31 3.42 39.75
CA SER A 141 24.58 4.33 38.65
C SER A 141 23.82 5.63 38.84
N LYS A 142 24.47 6.76 38.54
CA LYS A 142 23.85 8.09 38.52
C LYS A 142 24.19 8.79 37.21
N GLU A 143 23.15 9.25 36.53
CA GLU A 143 23.27 10.09 35.33
C GLU A 143 23.21 11.56 35.75
N ASP A 144 24.13 12.37 35.24
CA ASP A 144 24.12 13.83 35.40
C ASP A 144 23.43 14.46 34.18
N PRO A 145 22.22 15.02 34.33
CA PRO A 145 21.47 15.61 33.23
C PRO A 145 22.17 16.81 32.57
N SER A 146 23.12 17.45 33.27
CA SER A 146 23.78 18.67 32.82
C SER A 146 25.05 18.43 31.98
N SER A 147 25.67 17.25 32.13
CA SER A 147 26.97 16.94 31.53
C SER A 147 26.97 15.70 30.63
N SER A 148 25.85 14.98 30.54
CA SER A 148 25.76 13.69 29.82
C SER A 148 26.77 12.64 30.31
N ILE A 149 27.26 12.79 31.55
CA ILE A 149 28.15 11.84 32.22
C ILE A 149 27.28 10.84 33.00
N THR A 150 27.57 9.55 32.84
CA THR A 150 27.06 8.52 33.75
C THR A 150 28.18 8.03 34.65
N THR A 151 27.98 8.14 35.96
CA THR A 151 28.91 7.62 36.96
C THR A 151 28.40 6.31 37.54
N PHE A 152 29.20 5.26 37.44
CA PHE A 152 29.00 4.01 38.17
C PHE A 152 29.80 4.03 39.46
N THR A 153 29.16 3.79 40.60
CA THR A 153 29.82 3.66 41.89
C THR A 153 29.74 2.22 42.39
N THR A 154 30.89 1.60 42.56
CA THR A 154 31.05 0.29 43.20
C THR A 154 31.42 0.50 44.65
N THR A 155 30.59 0.02 45.58
CA THR A 155 30.85 0.06 47.01
C THR A 155 31.19 -1.34 47.50
N ASN A 156 32.43 -1.52 47.96
CA ASN A 156 32.92 -2.77 48.53
C ASN A 156 32.95 -2.67 50.06
N VAL A 157 32.41 -3.67 50.73
CA VAL A 157 32.40 -3.79 52.19
C VAL A 157 33.42 -4.86 52.60
N TRP A 158 34.31 -4.49 53.52
CA TRP A 158 35.48 -5.27 53.90
C TRP A 158 35.46 -5.60 55.40
N LYS A 159 35.88 -6.81 55.74
CA LYS A 159 36.03 -7.28 57.12
C LYS A 159 37.49 -7.43 57.48
N LYS A 160 37.90 -6.81 58.59
CA LYS A 160 39.29 -6.84 59.05
C LYS A 160 39.68 -8.24 59.51
N ASN A 161 40.85 -8.72 59.09
CA ASN A 161 41.46 -9.92 59.63
C ASN A 161 42.01 -9.64 61.03
N THR A 162 41.70 -10.52 61.96
CA THR A 162 42.16 -10.44 63.35
C THR A 162 43.11 -11.57 63.73
N ASP A 163 43.40 -12.50 62.81
CA ASP A 163 44.38 -13.56 63.04
C ASP A 163 45.80 -12.96 62.99
N PRO A 164 46.56 -12.96 64.10
CA PRO A 164 47.92 -12.42 64.13
C PRO A 164 48.92 -13.22 63.29
N ASN A 165 48.60 -14.47 62.92
CA ASN A 165 49.46 -15.35 62.13
C ASN A 165 49.08 -15.38 60.64
N GLU A 166 48.19 -14.47 60.19
CA GLU A 166 47.80 -14.35 58.79
C GLU A 166 47.87 -12.90 58.30
N THR A 167 48.50 -12.70 57.14
CA THR A 167 48.54 -11.41 56.43
C THR A 167 47.78 -11.53 55.11
N ILE A 168 46.85 -10.62 54.86
CA ILE A 168 46.10 -10.57 53.60
C ILE A 168 46.58 -9.40 52.75
N ILE A 169 46.96 -9.69 51.51
CA ILE A 169 47.35 -8.73 50.49
C ILE A 169 46.29 -8.76 49.39
N ASN A 170 45.75 -7.59 49.06
CA ASN A 170 44.70 -7.46 48.05
C ASN A 170 45.26 -6.79 46.78
N LYS A 171 45.26 -7.54 45.67
CA LYS A 171 45.67 -7.05 44.35
C LYS A 171 44.44 -6.83 43.47
N PHE A 172 44.40 -5.70 42.74
CA PHE A 172 43.31 -5.37 41.83
C PHE A 172 43.84 -5.29 40.40
N VAL A 173 43.12 -5.93 39.47
CA VAL A 173 43.41 -5.91 38.04
C VAL A 173 42.11 -5.57 37.31
N ASN A 174 42.15 -4.56 36.43
CA ASN A 174 41.03 -4.24 35.56
C ASN A 174 41.37 -4.76 34.17
N VAL A 175 40.44 -5.46 33.54
CA VAL A 175 40.59 -5.96 32.17
C VAL A 175 39.37 -5.59 31.33
N ASP A 176 39.56 -5.49 30.01
CA ASP A 176 38.43 -5.49 29.09
C ASP A 176 37.83 -6.90 28.94
N ASP A 177 36.71 -7.00 28.23
CA ASP A 177 36.00 -8.25 27.94
C ASP A 177 36.74 -9.18 26.96
N GLN A 178 37.92 -8.77 26.48
CA GLN A 178 38.86 -9.58 25.72
C GLN A 178 40.08 -10.03 26.56
N GLY A 179 40.17 -9.59 27.82
CA GLY A 179 41.24 -9.95 28.76
C GLY A 179 42.44 -9.02 28.75
N HIS A 180 42.40 -7.88 28.06
CA HIS A 180 43.49 -6.90 28.08
C HIS A 180 43.44 -6.04 29.34
N GLU A 181 44.59 -5.86 30.01
CA GLU A 181 44.66 -4.99 31.19
C GLU A 181 44.36 -3.52 30.84
N LEU A 182 43.52 -2.89 31.66
CA LEU A 182 43.08 -1.51 31.53
C LEU A 182 43.81 -0.62 32.53
N THR A 183 44.48 0.40 32.01
CA THR A 183 45.08 1.47 32.84
C THR A 183 44.07 2.52 33.27
N SER A 184 42.93 2.61 32.59
CA SER A 184 41.76 3.41 32.96
C SER A 184 40.47 2.68 32.59
N THR A 185 39.45 2.84 33.42
CA THR A 185 38.11 2.29 33.22
C THR A 185 37.14 3.31 32.63
N ASP A 186 37.61 4.52 32.31
CA ASP A 186 36.75 5.56 31.72
C ASP A 186 36.30 5.16 30.31
N GLY A 187 35.01 5.37 30.04
CA GLY A 187 34.38 4.91 28.80
C GLY A 187 34.00 3.43 28.78
N TYR A 188 34.21 2.68 29.87
CA TYR A 188 33.82 1.27 29.97
C TYR A 188 32.73 1.05 31.03
N VAL A 189 31.88 0.04 30.81
CA VAL A 189 30.89 -0.43 31.79
C VAL A 189 31.43 -1.68 32.48
N TYR A 190 31.44 -1.68 33.81
CA TYR A 190 31.73 -2.90 34.58
C TYR A 190 30.67 -3.97 34.32
N ILE A 191 31.05 -5.12 33.78
CA ILE A 191 30.15 -6.23 33.43
C ILE A 191 30.26 -7.44 34.36
N GLY A 192 31.30 -7.50 35.19
CA GLY A 192 31.50 -8.60 36.12
C GLY A 192 32.93 -8.72 36.58
N GLY A 193 33.23 -9.74 37.37
CA GLY A 193 34.57 -9.95 37.89
C GLY A 193 34.69 -11.23 38.68
N GLY A 194 35.92 -11.55 39.06
CA GLY A 194 36.25 -12.75 39.82
C GLY A 194 37.36 -12.47 40.84
N SER A 195 37.61 -13.45 41.69
CA SER A 195 38.74 -13.42 42.61
C SER A 195 39.49 -14.74 42.56
N ALA A 196 40.81 -14.67 42.64
CA ALA A 196 41.69 -15.81 42.78
C ALA A 196 42.50 -15.66 44.06
N THR A 197 42.65 -16.75 44.80
CA THR A 197 43.41 -16.72 46.04
C THR A 197 44.60 -17.65 45.99
N SER A 198 45.74 -17.14 46.42
CA SER A 198 46.97 -17.90 46.59
C SER A 198 47.51 -17.69 47.99
N TRP A 199 48.29 -18.64 48.49
CA TRP A 199 48.78 -18.62 49.85
C TRP A 199 50.22 -19.13 49.89
N LEU A 200 51.01 -18.55 50.77
CA LEU A 200 52.35 -19.02 51.12
C LEU A 200 52.43 -19.15 52.64
N THR A 201 53.01 -20.24 53.14
CA THR A 201 53.27 -20.43 54.56
C THR A 201 54.77 -20.47 54.77
N THR A 202 55.28 -19.62 55.65
CA THR A 202 56.70 -19.59 56.04
C THR A 202 56.98 -20.66 57.09
N SER A 203 58.26 -20.98 57.30
CA SER A 203 58.70 -22.05 58.22
C SER A 203 58.35 -21.81 59.69
N ASP A 204 57.97 -20.58 60.05
CA ASP A 204 57.49 -20.16 61.36
C ASP A 204 55.96 -20.31 61.54
N GLY A 205 55.24 -20.80 60.50
CA GLY A 205 53.80 -20.99 60.52
C GLY A 205 52.98 -19.76 60.10
N HIS A 206 53.62 -18.64 59.76
CA HIS A 206 52.92 -17.43 59.30
C HIS A 206 52.37 -17.61 57.88
N LYS A 207 51.12 -17.23 57.65
CA LYS A 207 50.41 -17.39 56.36
C LYS A 207 50.26 -16.06 55.66
N THR A 208 50.78 -15.95 54.45
CA THR A 208 50.53 -14.80 53.56
C THR A 208 49.53 -15.20 52.49
N THR A 209 48.43 -14.48 52.48
CA THR A 209 47.28 -14.61 51.59
C THR A 209 47.36 -13.54 50.53
N THR A 210 47.38 -13.91 49.25
CA THR A 210 47.20 -12.94 48.18
C THR A 210 45.86 -13.19 47.49
N MET A 211 44.91 -12.27 47.67
CA MET A 211 43.67 -12.23 46.90
C MET A 211 43.86 -11.31 45.71
N THR A 212 43.67 -11.84 44.50
CA THR A 212 43.67 -11.06 43.26
C THR A 212 42.24 -10.91 42.78
N TYR A 213 41.73 -9.68 42.76
CA TYR A 213 40.42 -9.33 42.23
C TYR A 213 40.58 -8.84 40.80
N THR A 214 39.91 -9.50 39.86
CA THR A 214 39.89 -9.12 38.45
C THR A 214 38.51 -8.58 38.10
N SER A 215 38.46 -7.29 37.74
CA SER A 215 37.26 -6.61 37.27
C SER A 215 37.24 -6.59 35.75
N THR A 216 36.16 -7.06 35.13
CA THR A 216 35.95 -7.11 33.69
C THR A 216 35.03 -5.98 33.23
N TYR A 217 35.46 -5.28 32.20
CA TYR A 217 34.82 -4.07 31.68
C TYR A 217 34.52 -4.21 30.19
N HIS A 218 33.35 -3.75 29.75
CA HIS A 218 32.96 -3.73 28.36
C HIS A 218 32.95 -2.30 27.82
N LYS A 219 33.49 -2.09 26.61
CA LYS A 219 33.44 -0.79 25.94
C LYS A 219 32.18 -0.73 25.05
N PRO A 220 31.17 0.10 25.40
CA PRO A 220 29.92 0.11 24.65
C PRO A 220 30.12 0.41 23.18
N GLN A 221 29.41 -0.33 22.35
CA GLN A 221 29.42 -0.25 20.90
C GLN A 221 28.06 0.25 20.38
N ALA A 222 28.10 0.89 19.21
CA ALA A 222 26.91 1.30 18.48
C ALA A 222 26.80 0.49 17.19
N LYS A 223 25.62 -0.09 16.95
CA LYS A 223 25.32 -0.84 15.73
C LYS A 223 24.04 -0.32 15.07
N THR A 224 24.05 -0.27 13.75
CA THR A 224 22.86 0.06 12.94
C THR A 224 22.43 -1.18 12.15
N ILE A 225 21.12 -1.48 12.18
CA ILE A 225 20.50 -2.55 11.42
C ILE A 225 19.43 -1.93 10.51
N THR A 226 19.50 -2.22 9.21
CA THR A 226 18.50 -1.76 8.23
C THR A 226 17.65 -2.94 7.76
N LYS A 227 16.33 -2.76 7.74
CA LYS A 227 15.35 -3.72 7.21
C LYS A 227 14.45 -3.03 6.20
N GLU A 228 14.09 -3.73 5.14
CA GLU A 228 13.07 -3.27 4.19
C GLU A 228 11.83 -4.15 4.29
N VAL A 229 10.66 -3.53 4.16
CA VAL A 229 9.36 -4.18 4.03
C VAL A 229 8.72 -3.60 2.77
N ASP A 230 8.63 -4.42 1.73
CA ASP A 230 8.05 -4.03 0.45
C ASP A 230 6.58 -4.45 0.40
N VAL A 231 5.69 -3.49 0.15
CA VAL A 231 4.26 -3.76 -0.02
C VAL A 231 3.71 -3.10 -1.28
N ASP A 232 2.61 -3.62 -1.82
CA ASP A 232 1.83 -2.91 -2.84
C ASP A 232 0.96 -1.78 -2.25
N GLU A 233 0.27 -1.01 -3.10
CA GLU A 233 -0.70 0.03 -2.69
C GLU A 233 -1.86 -0.50 -1.82
N GLY A 234 -2.12 -1.81 -1.86
CA GLY A 234 -3.09 -2.49 -1.01
C GLY A 234 -2.52 -2.88 0.37
N GLY A 235 -1.21 -2.78 0.58
CA GLY A 235 -0.52 -3.19 1.80
C GLY A 235 -0.05 -4.65 1.80
N ASN A 236 -0.14 -5.36 0.68
CA ASN A 236 0.30 -6.77 0.57
C ASN A 236 1.81 -6.84 0.38
N THR A 237 2.47 -7.78 1.06
CA THR A 237 3.94 -7.95 0.94
C THR A 237 4.33 -8.40 -0.46
N LEU A 238 5.37 -7.79 -1.02
CA LEU A 238 5.92 -8.09 -2.34
C LEU A 238 7.27 -8.79 -2.21
N THR A 239 7.38 -9.99 -2.77
CA THR A 239 8.64 -10.74 -2.89
C THR A 239 9.29 -10.58 -4.27
N ASP A 240 8.49 -10.28 -5.30
CA ASP A 240 8.94 -9.90 -6.64
C ASP A 240 8.47 -8.47 -6.95
N LYS A 241 9.36 -7.67 -7.56
CA LYS A 241 9.18 -6.25 -7.88
C LYS A 241 9.13 -6.01 -9.39
N THR A 242 9.22 -7.07 -10.19
CA THR A 242 9.12 -7.01 -11.65
C THR A 242 7.76 -6.43 -12.03
N GLY A 243 7.76 -5.39 -12.87
CA GLY A 243 6.52 -4.70 -13.26
C GLY A 243 5.96 -3.72 -12.22
N TYR A 244 6.70 -3.42 -11.14
CA TYR A 244 6.30 -2.43 -10.13
C TYR A 244 7.25 -1.22 -10.07
N VAL A 245 6.72 -0.03 -9.77
CA VAL A 245 7.47 1.19 -9.47
C VAL A 245 7.26 1.55 -8.00
N LYS A 246 8.35 1.84 -7.30
CA LYS A 246 8.31 2.31 -5.92
C LYS A 246 7.73 3.73 -5.88
N ILE A 247 6.61 3.91 -5.19
CA ILE A 247 5.90 5.20 -5.10
C ILE A 247 6.02 5.84 -3.70
N SER A 248 6.30 5.05 -2.67
CA SER A 248 6.55 5.56 -1.32
C SER A 248 7.62 4.74 -0.61
N SER A 249 8.32 5.37 0.32
CA SER A 249 9.36 4.77 1.14
C SER A 249 9.43 5.55 2.44
N THR A 250 8.98 4.93 3.54
CA THR A 250 8.92 5.57 4.86
C THR A 250 9.74 4.74 5.86
N PRO A 251 10.85 5.26 6.39
CA PRO A 251 11.60 4.62 7.45
C PRO A 251 11.00 4.93 8.83
N ILE A 252 11.06 3.95 9.71
CA ILE A 252 10.77 4.06 11.13
C ILE A 252 12.04 3.65 11.88
N THR A 253 12.52 4.53 12.76
CA THR A 253 13.75 4.31 13.53
C THR A 253 13.39 3.98 14.98
N THR A 254 13.95 2.88 15.48
CA THR A 254 13.90 2.51 16.90
C THR A 254 15.32 2.33 17.43
N VAL A 255 15.54 2.74 18.68
CA VAL A 255 16.83 2.58 19.37
C VAL A 255 16.62 1.73 20.59
N SER A 256 17.40 0.66 20.73
CA SER A 256 17.48 -0.13 21.96
C SER A 256 18.87 0.00 22.57
N LYS A 257 18.94 -0.18 23.89
CA LYS A 257 20.18 -0.15 24.67
C LYS A 257 20.24 -1.40 25.53
N ASP A 258 21.34 -2.14 25.46
CA ASP A 258 21.58 -3.29 26.33
C ASP A 258 21.80 -2.81 27.78
N PRO A 259 21.06 -3.33 28.77
CA PRO A 259 21.16 -2.86 30.14
C PRO A 259 22.49 -3.23 30.83
N ASN A 260 23.21 -4.26 30.36
CA ASN A 260 24.44 -4.77 30.94
C ASN A 260 25.69 -4.21 30.26
N THR A 261 25.71 -4.20 28.92
CA THR A 261 26.86 -3.72 28.14
C THR A 261 26.74 -2.25 27.74
N TRP A 262 25.53 -1.69 27.79
CA TRP A 262 25.21 -0.35 27.28
C TRP A 262 25.40 -0.19 25.77
N ASP A 263 25.53 -1.31 25.05
CA ASP A 263 25.51 -1.31 23.59
C ASP A 263 24.21 -0.74 23.07
N THR A 264 24.30 0.05 22.01
CA THR A 264 23.12 0.64 21.36
C THR A 264 22.89 -0.01 20.00
N THR A 265 21.66 -0.45 19.76
CA THR A 265 21.24 -0.93 18.44
C THR A 265 20.19 0.01 17.88
N THR A 266 20.51 0.67 16.77
CA THR A 266 19.55 1.46 15.99
C THR A 266 18.97 0.58 14.89
N THR A 267 17.67 0.30 14.92
CA THR A 267 16.97 -0.42 13.85
C THR A 267 16.20 0.56 12.98
N ILE A 268 16.51 0.59 11.69
CA ILE A 268 15.79 1.37 10.68
C ILE A 268 14.95 0.39 9.86
N THR A 269 13.63 0.47 9.98
CA THR A 269 12.70 -0.34 9.17
C THR A 269 12.07 0.55 8.10
N THR A 270 12.41 0.31 6.84
CA THR A 270 11.90 1.05 5.68
C THR A 270 10.69 0.32 5.10
N LYS A 271 9.51 0.93 5.20
CA LYS A 271 8.31 0.47 4.49
C LYS A 271 8.28 1.09 3.10
N ASN A 272 8.49 0.28 2.06
CA ASN A 272 8.35 0.68 0.67
C ASN A 272 6.93 0.34 0.17
N VAL A 273 6.27 1.28 -0.50
CA VAL A 273 5.00 1.04 -1.22
C VAL A 273 5.27 1.08 -2.71
N TRP A 274 4.79 0.06 -3.42
CA TRP A 274 5.01 -0.15 -4.84
C TRP A 274 3.68 -0.16 -5.60
N ARG A 275 3.68 0.44 -6.79
CA ARG A 275 2.56 0.46 -7.74
C ARG A 275 2.87 -0.42 -8.93
N ASN A 276 1.93 -1.24 -9.38
CA ASN A 276 2.09 -2.04 -10.59
C ASN A 276 2.00 -1.14 -11.85
N VAL A 277 3.04 -1.16 -12.68
CA VAL A 277 3.27 -0.28 -13.84
C VAL A 277 2.77 -0.90 -15.13
N GLU A 278 2.79 -2.23 -15.27
CA GLU A 278 2.19 -2.91 -16.43
C GLU A 278 0.68 -2.66 -16.50
N ALA A 279 0.06 -2.38 -15.35
CA ALA A 279 -1.34 -2.01 -15.25
C ALA A 279 -1.60 -0.50 -15.47
N ALA A 280 -0.58 0.36 -15.33
CA ALA A 280 -0.77 1.82 -15.40
C ALA A 280 -1.25 2.26 -16.80
N GLY A 281 -2.42 2.91 -16.86
CA GLY A 281 -3.08 3.27 -18.13
C GLY A 281 -3.97 2.16 -18.73
N THR A 282 -4.01 0.98 -18.12
CA THR A 282 -4.98 -0.09 -18.45
C THR A 282 -6.21 -0.01 -17.53
N ILE A 283 -7.30 -0.67 -17.94
CA ILE A 283 -8.51 -0.81 -17.11
C ILE A 283 -8.16 -1.38 -15.72
N ILE A 284 -7.23 -2.34 -15.64
CA ILE A 284 -6.88 -3.00 -14.37
C ILE A 284 -6.11 -2.05 -13.44
N GLY A 285 -5.18 -1.24 -13.97
CA GLY A 285 -4.43 -0.31 -13.12
C GLY A 285 -5.18 0.96 -12.75
N ALA A 286 -6.33 1.23 -13.40
CA ALA A 286 -7.25 2.27 -12.98
C ALA A 286 -8.12 1.87 -11.77
N ILE A 287 -8.19 0.56 -11.43
CA ILE A 287 -8.97 0.06 -10.30
C ILE A 287 -8.30 0.50 -8.99
N LYS A 288 -9.03 1.30 -8.21
CA LYS A 288 -8.54 1.79 -6.93
C LYS A 288 -8.74 0.77 -5.82
N SER A 289 -7.81 0.78 -4.87
CA SER A 289 -7.94 0.05 -3.60
C SER A 289 -9.15 0.55 -2.82
N ILE A 290 -9.80 -0.36 -2.07
CA ILE A 290 -10.81 -0.01 -1.07
C ILE A 290 -10.28 0.94 0.00
N ASN A 291 -8.96 0.94 0.21
CA ASN A 291 -8.26 1.81 1.16
C ASN A 291 -7.70 3.09 0.52
N ASP A 292 -7.88 3.30 -0.79
CA ASP A 292 -7.51 4.56 -1.44
C ASP A 292 -8.30 5.73 -0.84
N ALA A 293 -7.65 6.89 -0.69
CA ALA A 293 -8.25 8.06 -0.06
C ALA A 293 -9.52 8.54 -0.78
N THR A 294 -9.56 8.46 -2.11
CA THR A 294 -10.74 8.85 -2.89
C THR A 294 -11.84 7.80 -2.78
N THR A 295 -11.50 6.52 -2.75
CA THR A 295 -12.45 5.43 -2.49
C THR A 295 -13.09 5.56 -1.10
N LYS A 296 -12.30 5.90 -0.07
CA LYS A 296 -12.80 6.13 1.29
C LYS A 296 -13.72 7.36 1.39
N LEU A 297 -13.42 8.40 0.62
CA LEU A 297 -14.26 9.60 0.56
C LEU A 297 -15.65 9.29 -0.02
N ILE A 298 -15.70 8.56 -1.14
CA ILE A 298 -16.98 8.20 -1.76
C ILE A 298 -17.75 7.16 -0.92
N GLU A 299 -17.05 6.22 -0.27
CA GLU A 299 -17.63 5.30 0.71
C GLU A 299 -18.33 6.08 1.85
N THR A 300 -17.64 7.07 2.43
CA THR A 300 -18.20 7.91 3.50
C THR A 300 -19.41 8.72 3.01
N GLN A 301 -19.35 9.28 1.79
CA GLN A 301 -20.46 10.01 1.18
C GLN A 301 -21.73 9.14 1.09
N ILE A 302 -21.59 7.90 0.67
CA ILE A 302 -22.73 7.00 0.43
C ILE A 302 -23.22 6.38 1.73
N LEU A 303 -22.32 5.78 2.51
CA LEU A 303 -22.67 4.95 3.66
C LEU A 303 -22.99 5.78 4.90
N THR A 304 -22.21 6.84 5.17
CA THR A 304 -22.34 7.64 6.39
C THR A 304 -23.20 8.88 6.17
N ASN A 305 -23.01 9.59 5.06
CA ASN A 305 -23.73 10.84 4.79
C ASN A 305 -25.05 10.62 4.04
N ASP A 306 -25.35 9.38 3.64
CA ASP A 306 -26.53 9.00 2.86
C ASP A 306 -26.77 9.88 1.64
N ARG A 307 -25.68 10.24 0.93
CA ARG A 307 -25.70 11.09 -0.28
C ARG A 307 -25.50 10.29 -1.54
N LYS A 308 -26.29 10.61 -2.57
CA LYS A 308 -26.18 10.05 -3.92
C LYS A 308 -24.84 10.41 -4.55
N VAL A 309 -24.46 9.64 -5.57
CA VAL A 309 -23.30 9.92 -6.42
C VAL A 309 -23.76 10.73 -7.62
N SER A 310 -23.05 11.78 -8.00
CA SER A 310 -23.34 12.51 -9.25
C SER A 310 -22.74 11.81 -10.47
N ILE A 311 -23.21 12.18 -11.65
CA ILE A 311 -22.71 11.63 -12.93
C ILE A 311 -21.21 11.93 -13.09
N GLU A 312 -20.77 13.13 -12.74
CA GLU A 312 -19.37 13.54 -12.85
C GLU A 312 -18.47 12.85 -11.82
N GLN A 313 -19.00 12.55 -10.63
CA GLN A 313 -18.31 11.71 -9.66
C GLN A 313 -18.19 10.28 -10.21
N ALA A 314 -19.29 9.68 -10.67
CA ALA A 314 -19.31 8.31 -11.18
C ALA A 314 -18.35 8.10 -12.35
N ALA A 315 -18.20 9.08 -13.24
CA ALA A 315 -17.24 9.04 -14.35
C ALA A 315 -15.77 8.94 -13.90
N GLN A 316 -15.45 9.30 -12.65
CA GLN A 316 -14.09 9.18 -12.09
C GLN A 316 -13.83 7.82 -11.44
N TYR A 317 -14.89 7.07 -11.12
CA TYR A 317 -14.81 5.79 -10.43
C TYR A 317 -15.08 4.60 -11.36
N THR A 318 -15.89 4.82 -12.40
CA THR A 318 -16.25 3.78 -13.38
C THR A 318 -15.39 3.87 -14.63
N ASP A 319 -15.17 2.73 -15.28
CA ASP A 319 -14.48 2.66 -16.56
C ASP A 319 -15.48 2.33 -17.69
N LYS A 320 -15.59 3.23 -18.67
CA LYS A 320 -16.54 3.09 -19.77
C LYS A 320 -16.21 1.89 -20.67
N ALA A 321 -14.93 1.61 -20.90
CA ALA A 321 -14.53 0.49 -21.75
C ALA A 321 -14.82 -0.86 -21.06
N LEU A 322 -14.55 -0.96 -19.76
CA LEU A 322 -14.92 -2.12 -18.94
C LEU A 322 -16.44 -2.33 -18.93
N THR A 323 -17.20 -1.27 -18.66
CA THR A 323 -18.67 -1.29 -18.64
C THR A 323 -19.22 -1.85 -19.96
N MET A 324 -18.69 -1.35 -21.09
CA MET A 324 -19.09 -1.83 -22.42
C MET A 324 -18.65 -3.26 -22.70
N ALA A 325 -17.49 -3.70 -22.21
CA ALA A 325 -17.04 -5.08 -22.35
C ALA A 325 -17.94 -6.05 -21.58
N VAL A 326 -18.29 -5.70 -20.34
CA VAL A 326 -19.17 -6.48 -19.47
C VAL A 326 -20.56 -6.62 -20.09
N ILE A 327 -21.21 -5.52 -20.50
CA ILE A 327 -22.58 -5.60 -21.04
C ILE A 327 -22.66 -6.40 -22.33
N LYS A 328 -21.63 -6.33 -23.19
CA LYS A 328 -21.59 -7.12 -24.42
C LYS A 328 -21.57 -8.62 -24.11
N LYS A 329 -20.70 -9.04 -23.18
CA LYS A 329 -20.59 -10.45 -22.77
C LYS A 329 -21.83 -10.91 -22.03
N PHE A 330 -22.36 -10.09 -21.12
CA PHE A 330 -23.57 -10.39 -20.36
C PHE A 330 -24.81 -10.51 -21.26
N ASN A 331 -24.99 -9.60 -22.23
CA ASN A 331 -26.12 -9.66 -23.16
C ASN A 331 -26.06 -10.90 -24.08
N VAL A 332 -24.88 -11.43 -24.38
CA VAL A 332 -24.75 -12.72 -25.10
C VAL A 332 -25.31 -13.86 -24.25
N LEU A 333 -24.97 -13.91 -22.96
CA LEU A 333 -25.47 -14.94 -22.04
C LEU A 333 -27.00 -14.83 -21.85
N ILE A 334 -27.51 -13.62 -21.64
CA ILE A 334 -28.96 -13.36 -21.56
C ILE A 334 -29.68 -13.75 -22.85
N ASN A 335 -29.15 -13.37 -24.01
CA ASN A 335 -29.78 -13.68 -25.30
C ASN A 335 -29.81 -15.18 -25.57
N ALA A 336 -28.83 -15.94 -25.09
CA ALA A 336 -28.88 -17.39 -25.13
C ALA A 336 -30.06 -17.91 -24.29
N GLU A 337 -30.20 -17.43 -23.05
CA GLU A 337 -31.33 -17.78 -22.17
C GLU A 337 -32.68 -17.44 -22.79
N GLN A 338 -32.87 -16.19 -23.23
CA GLN A 338 -34.11 -15.70 -23.82
C GLN A 338 -34.48 -16.50 -25.06
N LYS A 339 -33.50 -16.84 -25.90
CA LYS A 339 -33.72 -17.69 -27.08
C LYS A 339 -34.19 -19.09 -26.68
N THR A 340 -33.54 -19.71 -25.68
CA THR A 340 -33.88 -21.08 -25.26
C THR A 340 -35.27 -21.17 -24.62
N THR A 341 -35.70 -20.08 -23.97
CA THR A 341 -36.97 -20.00 -23.23
C THR A 341 -38.09 -19.32 -24.01
N GLY A 342 -37.84 -18.90 -25.26
CA GLY A 342 -38.85 -18.27 -26.13
C GLY A 342 -39.21 -16.82 -25.78
N HIS A 343 -38.30 -16.09 -25.14
CA HIS A 343 -38.48 -14.69 -24.74
C HIS A 343 -37.84 -13.70 -25.73
N VAL A 344 -38.23 -12.43 -25.60
CA VAL A 344 -37.68 -11.32 -26.38
C VAL A 344 -36.18 -11.19 -26.12
N GLN A 345 -35.39 -11.20 -27.18
CA GLN A 345 -33.94 -11.02 -27.09
C GLN A 345 -33.58 -9.54 -26.93
N THR A 346 -32.76 -9.22 -25.95
CA THR A 346 -32.32 -7.85 -25.68
C THR A 346 -31.17 -7.41 -26.58
N SER A 347 -31.15 -6.11 -26.87
CA SER A 347 -30.06 -5.41 -27.53
C SER A 347 -29.50 -4.32 -26.61
N LEU A 348 -28.23 -3.95 -26.79
CA LEU A 348 -27.67 -2.83 -26.05
C LEU A 348 -28.41 -1.55 -26.46
N THR A 349 -28.72 -0.68 -25.50
CA THR A 349 -29.34 0.60 -25.83
C THR A 349 -28.46 1.46 -26.74
N SER A 350 -29.13 2.19 -27.65
CA SER A 350 -28.55 3.24 -28.48
C SER A 350 -28.41 4.59 -27.75
N ASP A 351 -28.98 4.72 -26.55
CA ASP A 351 -28.89 5.92 -25.72
C ASP A 351 -27.57 5.94 -24.91
N PRO A 352 -26.58 6.77 -25.25
CA PRO A 352 -25.33 6.84 -24.50
C PRO A 352 -25.52 7.43 -23.10
N LYS A 353 -26.53 8.29 -22.89
CA LYS A 353 -26.80 8.95 -21.61
C LYS A 353 -27.40 7.97 -20.59
N ALA A 354 -28.03 6.88 -21.04
CA ALA A 354 -28.48 5.81 -20.15
C ALA A 354 -27.31 5.21 -19.35
N TYR A 355 -26.14 5.02 -19.96
CA TYR A 355 -24.95 4.50 -19.26
C TYR A 355 -24.41 5.50 -18.23
N GLU A 356 -24.45 6.79 -18.53
CA GLU A 356 -24.07 7.86 -17.59
C GLU A 356 -24.99 7.89 -16.36
N MET A 357 -26.26 7.55 -16.54
CA MET A 357 -27.22 7.50 -15.44
C MET A 357 -27.14 6.20 -14.61
N GLU A 358 -26.68 5.09 -15.19
CA GLU A 358 -26.45 3.83 -14.44
C GLU A 358 -25.11 3.79 -13.70
N ALA A 359 -24.11 4.55 -14.17
CA ALA A 359 -22.78 4.57 -13.54
C ALA A 359 -22.81 4.99 -12.05
N PRO A 360 -23.49 6.07 -11.63
CA PRO A 360 -23.65 6.41 -10.21
C PRO A 360 -24.24 5.29 -9.39
N ARG A 361 -25.19 4.55 -10.00
CA ARG A 361 -25.90 3.50 -9.31
C ARG A 361 -24.98 2.34 -8.95
N ALA A 362 -24.09 1.94 -9.85
CA ALA A 362 -23.08 0.92 -9.56
C ALA A 362 -22.17 1.33 -8.40
N VAL A 363 -21.74 2.60 -8.35
CA VAL A 363 -20.91 3.12 -7.25
C VAL A 363 -21.67 3.11 -5.93
N GLU A 364 -22.92 3.53 -5.91
CA GLU A 364 -23.80 3.49 -4.72
C GLU A 364 -23.96 2.06 -4.20
N VAL A 365 -24.25 1.11 -5.09
CA VAL A 365 -24.45 -0.30 -4.75
C VAL A 365 -23.23 -0.90 -4.05
N MET A 366 -22.00 -0.54 -4.46
CA MET A 366 -20.76 -1.05 -3.86
C MET A 366 -20.69 -0.85 -2.35
N PHE A 367 -21.19 0.29 -1.88
CA PHE A 367 -21.09 0.69 -0.47
C PHE A 367 -22.43 0.58 0.27
N LYS A 368 -23.56 0.62 -0.45
CA LYS A 368 -24.91 0.45 0.09
C LYS A 368 -25.71 -0.47 -0.83
N PHE A 369 -25.61 -1.78 -0.59
CA PHE A 369 -26.32 -2.81 -1.35
C PHE A 369 -27.83 -2.81 -1.03
N SER A 370 -28.58 -1.97 -1.72
CA SER A 370 -30.03 -1.81 -1.55
C SER A 370 -30.63 -1.18 -2.80
N HIS A 371 -31.85 -1.59 -3.20
CA HIS A 371 -32.63 -0.91 -4.24
C HIS A 371 -33.07 0.51 -3.84
N THR A 372 -33.07 0.83 -2.54
CA THR A 372 -33.28 2.19 -2.06
C THR A 372 -31.99 2.99 -2.16
N ARG A 373 -31.96 3.94 -3.10
CA ARG A 373 -30.84 4.89 -3.24
C ARG A 373 -30.65 5.75 -1.99
N PRO A 374 -29.45 6.33 -1.76
CA PRO A 374 -29.25 7.32 -0.70
C PRO A 374 -30.25 8.48 -0.81
N ALA A 375 -30.72 9.01 0.33
CA ALA A 375 -31.82 9.98 0.34
C ALA A 375 -31.37 11.40 -0.08
N ASN A 376 -30.15 11.78 0.29
CA ASN A 376 -29.66 13.14 0.08
C ASN A 376 -29.09 13.33 -1.34
N ALA A 377 -29.25 14.54 -1.87
CA ALA A 377 -28.68 14.93 -3.16
C ALA A 377 -27.13 14.79 -3.17
N PRO A 378 -26.51 14.65 -4.35
CA PRO A 378 -25.06 14.62 -4.47
C PRO A 378 -24.39 15.85 -3.83
N ALA A 379 -23.18 15.66 -3.30
CA ALA A 379 -22.43 16.77 -2.70
C ALA A 379 -22.02 17.84 -3.74
N SER A 380 -21.88 17.44 -5.00
CA SER A 380 -21.61 18.30 -6.15
C SER A 380 -21.99 17.58 -7.45
N GLY A 381 -22.15 18.32 -8.54
CA GLY A 381 -22.47 17.76 -9.85
C GLY A 381 -23.96 17.50 -10.07
N THR A 382 -24.27 16.73 -11.11
CA THR A 382 -25.62 16.47 -11.60
C THR A 382 -26.14 15.09 -11.21
N GLU A 383 -27.42 14.99 -10.86
CA GLU A 383 -28.08 13.71 -10.55
C GLU A 383 -28.68 13.04 -11.79
N ALA A 384 -29.05 13.83 -12.80
CA ALA A 384 -29.71 13.36 -14.01
C ALA A 384 -29.16 14.09 -15.24
N VAL A 385 -29.10 13.37 -16.35
CA VAL A 385 -28.78 13.94 -17.67
C VAL A 385 -29.97 14.75 -18.20
N THR A 386 -29.69 15.73 -19.05
CA THR A 386 -30.73 16.47 -19.77
C THR A 386 -30.87 15.90 -21.17
N TYR A 387 -32.11 15.66 -21.60
CA TYR A 387 -32.42 15.26 -22.98
C TYR A 387 -33.02 16.42 -23.76
N GLN A 388 -32.67 16.51 -25.03
CA GLN A 388 -33.32 17.38 -26.00
C GLN A 388 -34.39 16.59 -26.75
N LYS A 389 -35.46 17.28 -27.17
CA LYS A 389 -36.51 16.68 -27.99
C LYS A 389 -35.91 16.07 -29.26
N GLY A 390 -36.24 14.81 -29.52
CA GLY A 390 -35.74 14.03 -30.65
C GLY A 390 -34.44 13.25 -30.40
N GLU A 391 -33.79 13.41 -29.23
CA GLU A 391 -32.61 12.60 -28.88
C GLU A 391 -32.98 11.14 -28.60
N PRO A 392 -32.07 10.17 -28.85
CA PRO A 392 -32.22 8.80 -28.38
C PRO A 392 -32.47 8.76 -26.87
N TYR A 393 -33.44 7.96 -26.45
CA TYR A 393 -33.81 7.80 -25.05
C TYR A 393 -34.19 6.36 -24.77
N MET A 394 -33.61 5.78 -23.71
CA MET A 394 -34.03 4.48 -23.19
C MET A 394 -34.95 4.66 -21.99
N SER A 395 -36.14 4.07 -22.02
CA SER A 395 -36.93 3.91 -20.80
C SER A 395 -36.19 2.96 -19.85
N ARG A 396 -36.02 3.31 -18.57
CA ARG A 396 -35.34 2.46 -17.57
C ARG A 396 -36.37 1.96 -16.57
N ASN A 397 -36.97 0.82 -16.86
CA ASN A 397 -38.19 0.35 -16.18
C ASN A 397 -37.92 -0.67 -15.07
N THR A 398 -36.74 -1.27 -15.05
CA THR A 398 -36.35 -2.29 -14.08
C THR A 398 -35.00 -1.91 -13.46
N GLU A 399 -34.68 -2.52 -12.31
CA GLU A 399 -33.36 -2.43 -11.72
C GLU A 399 -32.95 -3.82 -11.18
N ASN A 400 -31.73 -4.25 -11.51
CA ASN A 400 -31.09 -5.42 -10.95
C ASN A 400 -29.70 -5.01 -10.43
N ILE A 401 -29.37 -5.41 -9.21
CA ILE A 401 -28.10 -5.01 -8.57
C ILE A 401 -27.32 -6.22 -8.05
N SER A 402 -26.00 -6.20 -8.20
CA SER A 402 -25.12 -7.28 -7.73
C SER A 402 -23.83 -6.73 -7.15
N ILE A 403 -23.22 -7.54 -6.28
CA ILE A 403 -21.82 -7.41 -5.89
C ILE A 403 -21.22 -8.81 -6.00
N SER A 404 -20.11 -8.92 -6.73
CA SER A 404 -19.36 -10.15 -6.90
C SER A 404 -17.92 -9.99 -6.41
N SER A 405 -17.34 -11.08 -5.89
CA SER A 405 -15.93 -11.14 -5.51
C SER A 405 -15.19 -12.02 -6.51
N LEU A 406 -14.18 -11.46 -7.17
CA LEU A 406 -13.46 -12.08 -8.28
C LEU A 406 -11.99 -12.23 -7.90
N TRP A 407 -11.47 -13.45 -7.88
CA TRP A 407 -10.08 -13.68 -7.51
C TRP A 407 -9.12 -13.08 -8.54
N LYS A 408 -8.13 -12.32 -8.07
CA LYS A 408 -7.15 -11.70 -8.97
C LYS A 408 -6.35 -12.72 -9.79
N LYS A 409 -6.09 -13.90 -9.23
CA LYS A 409 -5.41 -15.00 -9.93
C LYS A 409 -6.17 -15.48 -11.17
N ASP A 410 -7.50 -15.36 -11.17
CA ASP A 410 -8.35 -15.78 -12.28
C ASP A 410 -8.51 -14.66 -13.31
N VAL A 411 -8.43 -13.39 -12.85
CA VAL A 411 -8.35 -12.21 -13.72
C VAL A 411 -7.01 -12.14 -14.45
N ASP A 412 -5.92 -12.54 -13.80
CA ASP A 412 -4.59 -12.67 -14.40
C ASP A 412 -4.16 -11.39 -15.14
N GLY A 413 -4.43 -10.24 -14.50
CA GLY A 413 -4.12 -8.91 -15.05
C GLY A 413 -4.87 -8.51 -16.32
N SER A 414 -5.82 -9.32 -16.81
CA SER A 414 -6.51 -9.10 -18.09
C SER A 414 -7.89 -8.46 -17.90
N ALA A 415 -8.10 -7.30 -18.54
CA ALA A 415 -9.40 -6.64 -18.57
C ALA A 415 -10.48 -7.48 -19.30
N ASP A 416 -10.08 -8.28 -20.28
CA ASP A 416 -11.01 -9.19 -20.96
C ASP A 416 -11.46 -10.34 -20.05
N LYS A 417 -10.53 -10.92 -19.28
CA LYS A 417 -10.86 -11.93 -18.25
C LYS A 417 -11.73 -11.31 -17.15
N LEU A 418 -11.38 -10.12 -16.64
CA LEU A 418 -12.18 -9.42 -15.63
C LEU A 418 -13.62 -9.18 -16.12
N SER A 419 -13.79 -8.62 -17.32
CA SER A 419 -15.12 -8.35 -17.86
C SER A 419 -15.94 -9.63 -18.10
N THR A 420 -15.29 -10.73 -18.47
CA THR A 420 -15.92 -12.06 -18.60
C THR A 420 -16.40 -12.57 -17.25
N LEU A 421 -15.53 -12.55 -16.24
CA LEU A 421 -15.85 -13.00 -14.89
C LEU A 421 -16.98 -12.18 -14.23
N ILE A 422 -17.01 -10.85 -14.45
CA ILE A 422 -18.12 -10.00 -14.00
C ILE A 422 -19.42 -10.43 -14.69
N ALA A 423 -19.42 -10.58 -16.02
CA ALA A 423 -20.61 -10.96 -16.78
C ALA A 423 -21.14 -12.35 -16.38
N GLU A 424 -20.25 -13.31 -16.15
CA GLU A 424 -20.61 -14.66 -15.68
C GLU A 424 -21.17 -14.64 -14.26
N ALA A 425 -20.57 -13.86 -13.35
CA ALA A 425 -21.07 -13.71 -11.99
C ALA A 425 -22.47 -13.08 -11.98
N MET A 426 -22.69 -12.05 -12.80
CA MET A 426 -24.02 -11.46 -13.00
C MET A 426 -25.02 -12.46 -13.56
N PHE A 427 -24.66 -13.20 -14.60
CA PHE A 427 -25.54 -14.20 -15.21
C PHE A 427 -25.89 -15.31 -14.23
N LYS A 428 -24.92 -15.76 -13.44
CA LYS A 428 -25.17 -16.73 -12.38
C LYS A 428 -26.19 -16.19 -11.38
N GLN A 429 -25.96 -14.99 -10.84
CA GLN A 429 -26.82 -14.41 -9.81
C GLN A 429 -28.22 -14.04 -10.31
N TYR A 430 -28.33 -13.35 -11.44
CA TYR A 430 -29.60 -12.82 -11.92
C TYR A 430 -30.43 -13.86 -12.66
N ILE A 431 -29.78 -14.81 -13.33
CA ILE A 431 -30.45 -15.75 -14.23
C ILE A 431 -30.39 -17.14 -13.62
N VAL A 432 -29.21 -17.77 -13.56
CA VAL A 432 -29.07 -19.19 -13.21
C VAL A 432 -29.67 -19.50 -11.85
N ASP A 433 -29.33 -18.73 -10.83
CA ASP A 433 -29.77 -18.98 -9.45
C ASP A 433 -31.26 -18.66 -9.25
N GLU A 434 -31.86 -17.89 -10.15
CA GLU A 434 -33.25 -17.46 -10.07
C GLU A 434 -34.20 -18.18 -11.04
N ARG A 435 -33.69 -19.14 -11.82
CA ARG A 435 -34.52 -19.99 -12.66
C ARG A 435 -35.47 -20.83 -11.80
N PRO A 436 -36.68 -21.16 -12.29
CA PRO A 436 -37.61 -22.02 -11.57
C PRO A 436 -36.98 -23.35 -11.11
N GLU A 437 -36.12 -23.97 -11.92
CA GLU A 437 -35.43 -25.22 -11.55
C GLU A 437 -34.45 -25.07 -10.38
N ASN A 438 -33.91 -23.86 -10.16
CA ASN A 438 -32.91 -23.57 -9.13
C ASN A 438 -33.49 -22.77 -7.95
N ASN A 439 -34.73 -22.29 -8.06
CA ASN A 439 -35.39 -21.40 -7.09
C ASN A 439 -36.79 -21.90 -6.68
N ASN A 440 -36.86 -23.16 -6.26
CA ASN A 440 -38.07 -23.78 -5.68
C ASN A 440 -39.33 -23.65 -6.56
N GLY A 441 -39.16 -23.74 -7.89
CA GLY A 441 -40.25 -23.63 -8.86
C GLY A 441 -40.74 -22.20 -9.11
N LYS A 442 -40.07 -21.18 -8.57
CA LYS A 442 -40.42 -19.76 -8.75
C LYS A 442 -39.35 -19.04 -9.55
N THR A 443 -39.75 -18.09 -10.38
CA THR A 443 -38.82 -17.13 -10.98
C THR A 443 -38.44 -16.07 -9.95
N GLY A 444 -37.15 -15.79 -9.80
CA GLY A 444 -36.69 -14.67 -8.99
C GLY A 444 -36.98 -13.31 -9.63
N GLY A 445 -36.80 -12.24 -8.85
CA GLY A 445 -37.12 -10.88 -9.27
C GLY A 445 -36.21 -10.38 -10.39
N HIS A 446 -34.92 -10.74 -10.37
CA HIS A 446 -33.98 -10.37 -11.40
C HIS A 446 -34.26 -11.10 -12.72
N TYR A 447 -34.57 -12.40 -12.64
CA TYR A 447 -35.00 -13.18 -13.79
C TYR A 447 -36.26 -12.58 -14.41
N GLN A 448 -37.24 -12.19 -13.58
CA GLN A 448 -38.46 -11.54 -14.06
C GLN A 448 -38.17 -10.21 -14.79
N ASN A 449 -37.24 -9.41 -14.28
CA ASN A 449 -36.86 -8.13 -14.86
C ASN A 449 -36.12 -8.28 -16.20
N ILE A 450 -35.26 -9.30 -16.34
CA ILE A 450 -34.37 -9.43 -17.52
C ILE A 450 -34.96 -10.33 -18.60
N ILE A 451 -35.55 -11.47 -18.21
CA ILE A 451 -36.03 -12.49 -19.16
C ILE A 451 -37.51 -12.29 -19.48
N ASN A 452 -38.34 -12.14 -18.45
CA ASN A 452 -39.81 -12.17 -18.61
C ASN A 452 -40.43 -10.79 -18.88
N SER A 453 -39.67 -9.70 -18.79
CA SER A 453 -40.20 -8.33 -18.88
C SER A 453 -40.64 -7.91 -20.28
N GLY A 454 -40.15 -8.59 -21.31
CA GLY A 454 -40.44 -8.27 -22.72
C GLY A 454 -39.77 -7.00 -23.25
N TYR A 455 -38.90 -6.37 -22.45
CA TYR A 455 -38.13 -5.21 -22.84
C TYR A 455 -37.05 -5.57 -23.88
N LYS A 456 -36.78 -4.65 -24.81
CA LYS A 456 -35.90 -4.89 -25.97
C LYS A 456 -34.48 -4.38 -25.77
N ASN A 457 -34.26 -3.53 -24.78
CA ASN A 457 -33.01 -2.85 -24.55
C ASN A 457 -32.50 -3.05 -23.13
N ILE A 458 -31.17 -3.07 -22.99
CA ILE A 458 -30.46 -3.23 -21.72
C ILE A 458 -29.33 -2.18 -21.59
N VAL A 459 -29.11 -1.72 -20.36
CA VAL A 459 -28.02 -0.83 -19.95
C VAL A 459 -27.43 -1.29 -18.62
N ILE A 460 -26.15 -0.97 -18.37
CA ILE A 460 -25.44 -1.32 -17.14
C ILE A 460 -24.55 -0.17 -16.64
N GLY A 461 -24.37 -0.09 -15.33
CA GLY A 461 -23.22 0.54 -14.69
C GLY A 461 -22.33 -0.51 -14.02
N VAL A 462 -21.01 -0.35 -14.12
CA VAL A 462 -20.02 -1.26 -13.48
C VAL A 462 -19.03 -0.45 -12.68
N TYR A 463 -18.83 -0.82 -11.41
CA TYR A 463 -17.77 -0.27 -10.57
C TYR A 463 -16.96 -1.40 -9.92
N VAL A 464 -15.64 -1.25 -9.92
CA VAL A 464 -14.73 -2.27 -9.39
C VAL A 464 -13.76 -1.62 -8.40
N VAL A 465 -13.56 -2.28 -7.25
CA VAL A 465 -12.56 -1.90 -6.25
C VAL A 465 -11.66 -3.08 -5.93
N ASP A 466 -10.41 -2.78 -5.63
CA ASP A 466 -9.43 -3.75 -5.18
C ASP A 466 -9.53 -3.98 -3.66
N ARG A 467 -9.70 -5.24 -3.25
CA ARG A 467 -9.77 -5.68 -1.85
C ARG A 467 -8.61 -6.64 -1.47
N GLY A 468 -7.48 -6.53 -2.14
CA GLY A 468 -6.29 -7.34 -1.89
C GLY A 468 -6.27 -8.59 -2.76
N LEU A 469 -6.76 -9.73 -2.24
CA LEU A 469 -6.75 -11.01 -2.97
C LEU A 469 -7.82 -11.10 -4.07
N TYR A 470 -8.84 -10.25 -4.00
CA TYR A 470 -9.98 -10.23 -4.92
C TYR A 470 -10.32 -8.80 -5.34
N TYR A 471 -10.90 -8.67 -6.53
CA TYR A 471 -11.67 -7.50 -6.92
C TYR A 471 -13.11 -7.66 -6.45
N ALA A 472 -13.69 -6.61 -5.89
CA ALA A 472 -15.14 -6.53 -5.71
C ALA A 472 -15.71 -5.73 -6.89
N ALA A 473 -16.67 -6.30 -7.60
CA ALA A 473 -17.36 -5.65 -8.71
C ALA A 473 -18.84 -5.50 -8.38
N SER A 474 -19.33 -4.26 -8.34
CA SER A 474 -20.74 -3.94 -8.23
C SER A 474 -21.33 -3.61 -9.60
N THR A 475 -22.57 -4.04 -9.82
CA THR A 475 -23.29 -3.71 -11.05
C THR A 475 -24.70 -3.25 -10.76
N ALA A 476 -25.21 -2.39 -11.63
CA ALA A 476 -26.61 -2.00 -11.71
C ALA A 476 -27.06 -2.15 -13.17
N VAL A 477 -28.13 -2.90 -13.41
CA VAL A 477 -28.67 -3.19 -14.73
C VAL A 477 -30.10 -2.71 -14.81
N ALA A 478 -30.44 -2.00 -15.89
CA ALA A 478 -31.81 -1.65 -16.21
C ALA A 478 -32.19 -2.18 -17.59
N THR A 479 -33.45 -2.61 -17.73
CA THR A 479 -34.05 -2.96 -19.02
C THR A 479 -35.20 -2.02 -19.36
N GLY A 480 -35.44 -1.85 -20.65
CA GLY A 480 -36.56 -1.07 -21.16
C GLY A 480 -36.58 -1.02 -22.68
N ASN A 481 -37.12 0.05 -23.25
CA ASN A 481 -37.22 0.21 -24.70
C ASN A 481 -36.57 1.51 -25.14
N ASP A 482 -35.81 1.43 -26.23
CA ASP A 482 -35.31 2.60 -26.93
C ASP A 482 -36.45 3.32 -27.65
N GLY A 483 -36.35 4.65 -27.68
CA GLY A 483 -37.22 5.54 -28.40
C GLY A 483 -36.57 6.91 -28.57
N THR A 484 -37.40 7.93 -28.78
CA THR A 484 -36.98 9.33 -28.87
C THR A 484 -37.55 10.12 -27.69
N PHE A 485 -36.72 10.95 -27.06
CA PHE A 485 -37.18 11.88 -26.04
C PHE A 485 -38.14 12.90 -26.65
N ASN A 486 -39.25 13.20 -25.96
CA ASN A 486 -40.32 14.07 -26.49
C ASN A 486 -40.40 15.41 -25.76
#